data_AF-A0A0G0GZ40-F1
#
_entry.id   AF-A0A0G0GZ40-F1
#
_cell.length_a   1.000
_cell.length_b   1.000
_cell.length_c   1.000
_cell.angle_alpha   90.00
_cell.angle_beta   90.00
_cell.angle_gamma   90.00
#
_symmetry.space_group_name_H-M   'P 1'
#
loop_
_entity.id
_entity.type
_entity.pdbx_description
1 polymer ?
#
loop_
_entity_poly.entity_id
_entity_poly.type
_entity_poly.pdbx_seq_one_letter_code
_entity_poly.pdbx_strand_id
1 'polypeptide(L)'
;MIKKRKLKNEHLLIPFEEILAETYDTPEKRAKFDKELEEFIVENRRQLLAEMGEKVKKAREKSGVTQEELARRIKTTRSTISRVEKGKQNLTVEYIMKVATALGKKYEIRIY
;
A
#
# COMPACT_ATOMS: atom_id res chain seq x y z
N MET A 1 39.24 -19.20 33.49
CA MET A 1 38.39 -19.99 32.57
C MET A 1 37.23 -20.51 33.41
N ILE A 2 35.94 -20.34 33.17
CA ILE A 2 35.14 -20.28 31.94
C ILE A 2 34.11 -19.13 32.05
N LYS A 3 33.67 -18.67 30.89
CA LYS A 3 33.13 -17.36 30.53
C LYS A 3 31.80 -16.98 31.21
N LYS A 4 31.68 -15.67 31.53
CA LYS A 4 30.41 -14.93 31.62
C LYS A 4 29.54 -15.32 30.41
N ARG A 5 28.46 -16.08 30.64
CA ARG A 5 27.47 -16.36 29.60
C ARG A 5 26.63 -15.09 29.48
N LYS A 6 26.97 -14.27 28.49
CA LYS A 6 26.18 -13.13 28.04
C LYS A 6 24.72 -13.59 27.92
N LEU A 7 23.81 -12.90 28.61
CA LEU A 7 22.37 -12.97 28.33
C LEU A 7 22.21 -12.65 26.83
N LYS A 8 21.91 -13.68 26.04
CA LYS A 8 21.49 -13.48 24.66
C LYS A 8 20.04 -13.03 24.74
N ASN A 9 19.76 -11.88 24.14
CA ASN A 9 18.39 -11.46 23.82
C ASN A 9 17.79 -12.49 22.86
N GLU A 10 17.26 -13.58 23.39
CA GLU A 10 16.29 -14.42 22.71
C GLU A 10 14.94 -13.77 22.98
N HIS A 11 14.57 -12.80 22.13
CA HIS A 11 13.15 -12.52 21.99
C HIS A 11 12.53 -13.85 21.55
N LEU A 12 11.76 -14.47 22.45
CA LEU A 12 10.85 -15.55 22.11
C LEU A 12 9.91 -14.98 21.03
N LEU A 13 10.29 -15.14 19.77
CA LEU A 13 9.37 -15.06 18.65
C LEU A 13 8.52 -16.31 18.77
N ILE A 14 7.48 -16.24 19.61
CA ILE A 14 6.33 -17.11 19.45
C ILE A 14 5.94 -17.02 17.97
N PRO A 15 5.98 -18.13 17.21
CA PRO A 15 5.54 -18.15 15.83
C PRO A 15 4.15 -17.53 15.74
N PHE A 16 3.91 -16.73 14.71
CA PHE A 16 2.62 -16.08 14.51
C PHE A 16 1.47 -17.09 14.51
N GLU A 17 1.75 -18.30 14.05
CA GLU A 17 0.86 -19.45 14.03
C GLU A 17 0.45 -19.93 15.44
N GLU A 18 1.36 -19.89 16.43
CA GLU A 18 1.07 -20.25 17.82
C GLU A 18 0.18 -19.20 18.49
N ILE A 19 0.43 -17.91 18.22
CA ILE A 19 -0.42 -16.80 18.70
C ILE A 19 -1.83 -16.93 18.14
N LEU A 20 -1.95 -17.21 16.83
CA LEU A 20 -3.25 -17.40 16.20
C LEU A 20 -4.00 -18.62 16.75
N ALA A 21 -3.29 -19.72 17.00
CA ALA A 21 -3.88 -20.93 17.56
C ALA A 21 -4.37 -20.75 19.00
N GLU A 22 -3.67 -19.96 19.82
CA GLU A 22 -4.06 -19.68 21.20
C GLU A 22 -5.17 -18.62 21.29
N THR A 23 -5.11 -17.59 20.43
CA THR A 23 -6.02 -16.43 20.49
C THR A 23 -7.33 -16.67 19.71
N TYR A 24 -7.27 -17.39 18.59
CA TYR A 24 -8.38 -17.64 17.67
C TYR A 24 -8.59 -19.15 17.45
N ASP A 25 -8.68 -19.88 18.56
CA ASP A 25 -8.85 -21.34 18.61
C ASP A 25 -10.21 -21.83 18.07
N THR A 26 -11.29 -21.06 18.26
CA THR A 26 -12.65 -21.45 17.82
C THR A 26 -13.04 -20.88 16.44
N PRO A 27 -13.97 -21.52 15.71
CA PRO A 27 -14.50 -21.00 14.45
C PRO A 27 -15.06 -19.57 14.57
N GLU A 28 -15.73 -19.24 15.67
CA GLU A 28 -16.30 -17.91 15.90
C GLU A 28 -15.21 -16.84 16.08
N LYS A 29 -14.14 -17.17 16.82
CA LYS A 29 -13.01 -16.26 16.99
C LYS A 29 -12.26 -16.06 15.67
N ARG A 30 -12.05 -17.11 14.88
CA ARG A 30 -11.43 -17.00 13.53
C ARG A 30 -12.25 -16.13 12.60
N ALA A 31 -13.57 -16.35 12.54
CA ALA A 31 -14.45 -15.52 11.70
C ALA A 31 -14.42 -14.04 12.11
N LYS A 32 -14.32 -13.76 13.42
CA LYS A 32 -14.12 -12.40 13.93
C LYS A 32 -12.77 -11.81 13.48
N PHE A 33 -11.68 -12.56 13.58
CA PHE A 33 -10.37 -12.14 13.09
C PHE A 33 -10.36 -11.85 11.60
N ASP A 34 -10.90 -12.75 10.78
CA ASP A 34 -10.94 -12.59 9.33
C ASP A 34 -11.71 -11.31 8.96
N LYS A 35 -12.83 -11.05 9.64
CA LYS A 35 -13.61 -9.82 9.46
C LYS A 35 -12.81 -8.57 9.86
N GLU A 36 -12.18 -8.58 11.03
CA GLU A 36 -11.35 -7.45 11.50
C GLU A 36 -10.16 -7.19 10.56
N LEU A 37 -9.54 -8.26 10.05
CA LEU A 37 -8.47 -8.20 9.07
C LEU A 37 -8.96 -7.61 7.74
N GLU A 38 -10.11 -8.06 7.24
CA GLU A 38 -10.72 -7.52 6.02
C GLU A 38 -11.04 -6.02 6.18
N GLU A 39 -11.67 -5.62 7.28
CA GLU A 39 -11.96 -4.21 7.59
C GLU A 39 -10.68 -3.38 7.65
N PHE A 40 -9.64 -3.89 8.32
CA PHE A 40 -8.32 -3.26 8.38
C PHE A 40 -7.70 -3.11 6.97
N ILE A 41 -7.72 -4.16 6.15
CA ILE A 41 -7.16 -4.13 4.79
C ILE A 41 -7.93 -3.12 3.92
N VAL A 42 -9.26 -3.08 4.04
CA VAL A 42 -10.10 -2.16 3.26
C VAL A 42 -9.80 -0.71 3.61
N GLU A 43 -9.72 -0.38 4.90
CA GLU A 43 -9.44 0.99 5.35
C GLU A 43 -8.02 1.43 4.97
N ASN A 44 -7.01 0.59 5.22
CA ASN A 44 -5.62 0.87 4.84
C ASN A 44 -5.47 1.03 3.32
N ARG A 45 -6.17 0.21 2.53
CA ARG A 45 -6.18 0.34 1.07
C ARG A 45 -6.74 1.70 0.64
N ARG A 46 -7.83 2.14 1.24
CA ARG A 46 -8.45 3.43 0.92
C ARG A 46 -7.51 4.60 1.21
N GLN A 47 -6.86 4.57 2.37
CA GLN A 47 -5.87 5.58 2.75
C GLN A 47 -4.69 5.59 1.77
N LEU A 48 -4.13 4.42 1.46
CA LEU A 48 -3.02 4.29 0.51
C LEU A 48 -3.38 4.82 -0.88
N LEU A 49 -4.57 4.52 -1.39
CA LEU A 49 -5.03 5.03 -2.69
C LEU A 49 -5.22 6.54 -2.69
N ALA A 50 -5.72 7.13 -1.60
CA ALA A 50 -5.86 8.57 -1.48
C ALA A 50 -4.49 9.28 -1.48
N GLU A 51 -3.54 8.76 -0.71
CA GLU A 51 -2.16 9.27 -0.69
C GLU A 51 -1.49 9.14 -2.06
N MET A 52 -1.70 8.01 -2.74
CA MET A 52 -1.15 7.79 -4.07
C MET A 52 -1.75 8.72 -5.12
N GLY A 53 -3.07 8.91 -5.08
CA GLY A 53 -3.77 9.86 -5.95
C GLY A 53 -3.24 11.28 -5.80
N GLU A 54 -3.03 11.73 -4.57
CA GLU A 54 -2.49 13.06 -4.27
C GLU A 54 -1.03 13.21 -4.76
N LYS A 55 -0.20 12.15 -4.67
CA LYS A 55 1.15 12.17 -5.24
C LYS A 55 1.14 12.28 -6.76
N VAL A 56 0.24 11.56 -7.45
CA VAL A 56 0.06 11.67 -8.90
C VAL A 56 -0.37 13.09 -9.29
N LYS A 57 -1.37 13.64 -8.59
CA LYS A 57 -1.86 15.01 -8.83
C LYS A 57 -0.74 16.04 -8.70
N LYS A 58 0.00 16.00 -7.59
CA LYS A 58 1.15 16.91 -7.34
C LYS A 58 2.23 16.76 -8.40
N ALA A 59 2.56 15.54 -8.81
CA ALA A 59 3.55 15.31 -9.86
C ALA A 59 3.10 15.88 -11.22
N ARG A 60 1.82 15.72 -11.55
CA ARG A 60 1.21 16.27 -12.76
C ARG A 60 1.24 17.80 -12.76
N GLU A 61 0.78 18.42 -11.67
CA GLU A 61 0.72 19.88 -11.53
C GLU A 61 2.12 20.51 -11.59
N LYS A 62 3.10 19.93 -10.90
CA LYS A 62 4.52 20.35 -10.98
C LYS A 62 5.12 20.22 -12.38
N SER A 63 4.51 19.41 -13.25
CA SER A 63 4.96 19.22 -14.63
C SER A 63 4.19 20.12 -15.61
N GLY A 64 3.27 20.97 -15.13
CA GLY A 64 2.47 21.86 -15.98
C GLY A 64 1.47 21.13 -16.88
N VAL A 65 1.11 19.89 -16.56
CA VAL A 65 0.28 19.02 -17.39
C VAL A 65 -1.18 19.03 -16.92
N THR A 66 -2.14 19.11 -17.83
CA THR A 66 -3.57 18.97 -17.49
C THR A 66 -3.96 17.50 -17.32
N GLN A 67 -5.08 17.22 -16.67
CA GLN A 67 -5.58 15.84 -16.56
C GLN A 67 -5.84 15.20 -17.94
N GLU A 68 -6.33 15.98 -18.90
CA GLU A 68 -6.59 15.53 -20.28
C GLU A 68 -5.28 15.18 -20.99
N GLU A 69 -4.25 16.00 -20.82
CA GLU A 69 -2.95 15.77 -21.44
C GLU A 69 -2.23 14.56 -20.83
N LEU A 70 -2.29 14.38 -19.50
CA LEU A 70 -1.77 13.15 -18.88
C LEU A 70 -2.53 11.92 -19.37
N ALA A 71 -3.86 12.02 -19.49
CA ALA A 71 -4.69 10.93 -19.98
C ALA A 71 -4.27 10.48 -21.40
N ARG A 72 -4.07 11.44 -22.31
CA ARG A 72 -3.54 11.20 -23.65
C ARG A 72 -2.18 10.49 -23.64
N ARG A 73 -1.23 10.97 -22.82
CA ARG A 73 0.13 10.40 -22.75
C ARG A 73 0.14 8.93 -22.34
N ILE A 74 -0.76 8.52 -21.44
CA ILE A 74 -0.82 7.15 -20.93
C ILE A 74 -1.97 6.32 -21.53
N LYS A 75 -2.60 6.83 -22.61
CA LYS A 75 -3.70 6.16 -23.34
C LYS A 75 -4.86 5.76 -22.43
N THR A 76 -5.37 6.72 -21.65
CA THR A 76 -6.56 6.58 -20.82
C THR A 76 -7.49 7.78 -20.99
N THR A 77 -8.50 7.92 -20.14
CA THR A 77 -9.45 9.03 -20.15
C THR A 77 -9.18 10.03 -19.02
N ARG A 78 -9.54 11.30 -19.22
CA ARG A 78 -9.49 12.32 -18.16
C ARG A 78 -10.30 11.91 -16.92
N SER A 79 -11.45 11.25 -17.10
CA SER A 79 -12.26 10.72 -16.00
C SER A 79 -11.47 9.70 -15.16
N THR A 80 -10.71 8.82 -15.83
CA THR A 80 -9.82 7.87 -15.15
C THR A 80 -8.72 8.59 -14.38
N ILE A 81 -8.05 9.59 -14.96
CA ILE A 81 -7.08 10.43 -14.22
C ILE A 81 -7.74 11.10 -13.00
N SER A 82 -8.93 11.65 -13.15
CA SER A 82 -9.68 12.29 -12.06
C SER A 82 -10.02 11.31 -10.93
N ARG A 83 -10.42 10.07 -11.25
CA ARG A 83 -10.68 9.04 -10.24
C ARG A 83 -9.40 8.61 -9.53
N VAL A 84 -8.30 8.46 -10.27
CA VAL A 84 -6.97 8.17 -9.73
C VAL A 84 -6.52 9.25 -8.75
N GLU A 85 -6.57 10.53 -9.15
CA GLU A 85 -6.17 11.66 -8.30
C GLU A 85 -7.04 11.82 -7.05
N LYS A 86 -8.25 11.26 -7.06
CA LYS A 86 -9.17 11.22 -5.91
C LYS A 86 -9.05 9.93 -5.08
N GLY A 87 -8.14 9.02 -5.40
CA GLY A 87 -8.01 7.72 -4.75
C GLY A 87 -9.20 6.78 -4.94
N LYS A 88 -10.03 7.02 -5.96
CA LYS A 88 -11.28 6.26 -6.24
C LYS A 88 -11.09 5.14 -7.25
N GLN A 89 -9.85 4.82 -7.62
CA GLN A 89 -9.53 3.79 -8.58
C GLN A 89 -8.32 3.00 -8.10
N ASN A 90 -8.40 1.67 -8.18
CA ASN A 90 -7.27 0.80 -7.96
C ASN A 90 -6.17 1.08 -9.00
N LEU A 91 -4.94 1.15 -8.52
CA LEU A 91 -3.76 1.42 -9.33
C LEU A 91 -2.90 0.17 -9.40
N THR A 92 -2.61 -0.28 -10.61
CA THR A 92 -1.58 -1.29 -10.82
C THR A 92 -0.21 -0.63 -10.75
N VAL A 93 0.83 -1.41 -10.43
CA VAL A 93 2.22 -0.93 -10.48
C VAL A 93 2.56 -0.40 -11.88
N GLU A 94 2.14 -1.11 -12.93
CA GLU A 94 2.31 -0.68 -14.32
C GLU A 94 1.69 0.70 -14.60
N TYR A 95 0.53 0.99 -14.01
CA TYR A 95 -0.11 2.29 -14.17
C TYR A 95 0.74 3.41 -13.56
N ILE A 96 1.27 3.19 -12.35
CA ILE A 96 2.17 4.15 -11.68
C ILE A 96 3.43 4.39 -12.52
N MET A 97 4.01 3.33 -13.08
CA MET A 97 5.17 3.45 -13.97
C MET A 97 4.84 4.28 -15.20
N LYS A 98 3.70 4.03 -15.88
CA LYS A 98 3.24 4.83 -17.03
C LYS A 98 3.09 6.30 -16.68
N VAL A 99 2.46 6.62 -15.54
CA VAL A 99 2.30 7.99 -15.06
C VAL A 99 3.66 8.65 -14.81
N ALA A 100 4.56 7.97 -14.09
CA ALA A 100 5.88 8.50 -13.79
C ALA A 100 6.69 8.78 -15.06
N THR A 101 6.72 7.82 -16.00
CA THR A 101 7.40 7.98 -17.29
C THR A 101 6.80 9.12 -18.11
N ALA A 102 5.47 9.23 -18.20
CA ALA A 102 4.78 10.30 -18.93
C ALA A 102 5.02 11.71 -18.36
N LEU A 103 5.40 11.80 -17.10
CA LEU A 103 5.72 13.03 -16.38
C LEU A 103 7.23 13.26 -16.21
N GLY A 104 8.09 12.38 -16.76
CA GLY A 104 9.54 12.45 -16.61
C GLY A 104 10.00 12.33 -15.16
N LYS A 105 9.29 11.55 -14.33
CA LYS A 105 9.60 11.33 -12.91
C LYS A 105 10.20 9.94 -12.68
N LYS A 106 10.95 9.82 -11.59
CA LYS A 106 11.42 8.54 -11.05
C LYS A 106 10.39 8.00 -10.04
N TYR A 107 10.35 6.69 -9.87
CA TYR A 107 9.53 6.00 -8.89
C TYR A 107 10.39 5.05 -8.07
N GLU A 108 9.95 4.75 -6.86
CA GLU A 108 10.59 3.83 -5.93
C GLU A 108 9.48 3.19 -5.08
N ILE A 109 9.61 1.89 -4.80
CA ILE A 109 8.72 1.15 -3.91
C ILE A 109 9.54 0.72 -2.71
N ARG A 110 9.09 1.07 -1.51
CA ARG A 110 9.71 0.70 -0.23
C ARG A 110 8.68 0.00 0.63
N ILE A 111 9.08 -1.11 1.22
CA ILE A 111 8.33 -1.86 2.22
C ILE A 111 9.22 -1.84 3.46
N TYR A 112 8.71 -1.31 4.57
CA TYR A 112 9.43 -1.13 5.82
C TYR A 112 9.00 -2.19 6.84
#